data_AF-A0A395NN39-F1
#
_entry.id   AF-A0A395NN39-F1
#
_cell.length_a   1.000
_cell.length_b   1.000
_cell.length_c   1.000
_cell.angle_alpha   90.00
_cell.angle_beta   90.00
_cell.angle_gamma   90.00
#
_symmetry.space_group_name_H-M   'P 1'
#
loop_
_entity.id
_entity.type
_entity.pdbx_description
1 polymer ?
#
loop_
_entity_poly.entity_id
_entity_poly.type
_entity_poly.pdbx_seq_one_letter_code
_entity_poly.pdbx_strand_id
1 'polypeptide(L)'
;MFEAAISALNDISEKHPWVGELAGILPLTAFIDFIDFTKIHIFELTGGALPLWSWPVTPAGGRLLLSDEYMQKSCCLDREGRTQALMVSDGRYGDQYALNNPETLKMCISSQGVHIIDNNHSNMLSEFVRAQDLEIILVSRTHPEHKFKPPIGWPGRLLGPWLTFPHRHLFISIMGWLMLFGMIIMSGILRCFLSLAFLIVIPITGVTIYCLYGRRPRVLPFTPSSGYNRLTLNPDTFSWDWHTGQDDRTKLSERAMKWLDRILAPDSSRAMWEEATRAAMDKAYQEYMDPTEILQSSAWKEGKGEALGQDWQIGYGDKYWGRFVVEGIYMAAKIREEARLSGRKLSESI
;
A
#
# COMPACT_ATOMS: atom_id res chain seq x y z
N MET A 1 -49.29 -11.71 -15.17
CA MET A 1 -48.41 -11.55 -13.98
C MET A 1 -47.74 -10.18 -13.94
N PHE A 2 -47.12 -9.70 -15.04
CA PHE A 2 -46.44 -8.40 -15.04
C PHE A 2 -47.38 -7.20 -14.85
N GLU A 3 -48.53 -7.19 -15.52
CA GLU A 3 -49.53 -6.11 -15.35
C GLU A 3 -50.11 -6.03 -13.93
N ALA A 4 -50.31 -7.17 -13.28
CA ALA A 4 -50.78 -7.23 -11.90
C ALA A 4 -49.73 -6.65 -10.92
N ALA A 5 -48.43 -6.89 -11.17
CA ALA A 5 -47.36 -6.31 -10.38
C ALA A 5 -47.24 -4.79 -10.58
N ILE A 6 -47.40 -4.30 -11.82
CA ILE A 6 -47.42 -2.86 -12.13
C ILE A 6 -48.62 -2.18 -11.45
N SER A 7 -49.79 -2.79 -11.51
CA SER A 7 -51.01 -2.25 -10.86
C SER A 7 -50.84 -2.19 -9.34
N ALA A 8 -50.29 -3.24 -8.72
CA ALA A 8 -50.05 -3.26 -7.28
C ALA A 8 -49.01 -2.22 -6.84
N LEU A 9 -47.98 -1.99 -7.65
CA LEU A 9 -46.96 -0.96 -7.36
C LEU A 9 -47.55 0.45 -7.47
N ASN A 10 -48.39 0.71 -8.48
CA ASN A 10 -49.08 1.99 -8.65
C ASN A 10 -50.04 2.26 -7.49
N ASP A 11 -50.82 1.26 -7.06
CA ASP A 11 -51.72 1.38 -5.91
C ASP A 11 -50.95 1.75 -4.62
N ILE A 12 -49.78 1.14 -4.40
CA ILE A 12 -48.93 1.46 -3.24
C ILE A 12 -48.37 2.89 -3.35
N SER A 13 -47.95 3.32 -4.55
CA SER A 13 -47.44 4.67 -4.79
C SER A 13 -48.51 5.75 -4.60
N GLU A 14 -49.74 5.50 -5.04
CA GLU A 14 -50.86 6.44 -4.85
C GLU A 14 -51.29 6.54 -3.39
N LYS A 15 -51.30 5.40 -2.69
CA LYS A 15 -51.73 5.33 -1.28
C LYS A 15 -50.71 5.93 -0.31
N HIS A 16 -49.45 6.01 -0.73
CA HIS A 16 -48.35 6.52 0.07
C HIS A 16 -47.54 7.57 -0.72
N PRO A 17 -48.01 8.82 -0.81
CA PRO A 17 -47.32 9.88 -1.55
C PRO A 17 -45.89 10.14 -1.03
N TRP A 18 -45.64 9.86 0.26
CA TRP A 18 -44.30 9.89 0.85
C TRP A 18 -43.36 8.85 0.24
N VAL A 19 -43.83 7.76 -0.38
CA VAL A 19 -42.98 6.80 -1.10
C VAL A 19 -42.42 7.41 -2.38
N GLY A 20 -43.18 8.29 -3.04
CA GLY A 20 -42.67 9.10 -4.16
C GLY A 20 -41.62 10.12 -3.70
N GLU A 21 -41.83 10.74 -2.54
CA GLU A 21 -40.83 11.63 -1.92
C GLU A 21 -39.60 10.87 -1.43
N LEU A 22 -39.78 9.70 -0.81
CA LEU A 22 -38.72 8.82 -0.35
C LEU A 22 -37.94 8.23 -1.53
N ALA A 23 -38.60 7.92 -2.65
CA ALA A 23 -37.95 7.54 -3.91
C ALA A 23 -37.27 8.73 -4.60
N GLY A 24 -37.64 9.96 -4.26
CA GLY A 24 -36.88 11.17 -4.63
C GLY A 24 -35.67 11.42 -3.73
N ILE A 25 -35.80 11.12 -2.43
CA ILE A 25 -34.79 11.39 -1.40
C ILE A 25 -33.75 10.27 -1.29
N LEU A 26 -34.15 8.99 -1.28
CA LEU A 26 -33.25 7.85 -1.10
C LEU A 26 -32.20 7.70 -2.21
N PRO A 27 -32.53 7.86 -3.50
CA PRO A 27 -31.49 7.90 -4.52
C PRO A 27 -30.58 9.09 -4.28
N LEU A 28 -31.13 10.29 -3.98
CA LEU A 28 -30.33 11.50 -3.81
C LEU A 28 -29.39 11.49 -2.59
N THR A 29 -29.81 10.97 -1.45
CA THR A 29 -28.94 10.89 -0.26
C THR A 29 -27.96 9.74 -0.34
N ALA A 30 -28.32 8.64 -1.03
CA ALA A 30 -27.34 7.64 -1.44
C ALA A 30 -26.37 8.23 -2.48
N PHE A 31 -26.79 9.13 -3.37
CA PHE A 31 -25.95 9.76 -4.41
C PHE A 31 -24.89 10.74 -3.87
N ILE A 32 -24.88 11.07 -2.57
CA ILE A 32 -23.99 12.13 -2.08
C ILE A 32 -22.52 11.69 -1.92
N ASP A 33 -22.19 10.39 -1.76
CA ASP A 33 -20.80 9.98 -1.42
C ASP A 33 -20.16 8.83 -2.22
N PHE A 34 -20.64 8.46 -3.41
CA PHE A 34 -20.12 7.31 -4.18
C PHE A 34 -19.00 7.55 -5.21
N ILE A 35 -18.24 8.64 -5.14
CA ILE A 35 -16.90 8.61 -5.74
C ILE A 35 -15.92 8.40 -4.60
N ASP A 36 -15.60 7.13 -4.40
CA ASP A 36 -14.44 6.75 -3.62
C ASP A 36 -13.21 7.35 -4.31
N PHE A 37 -12.57 8.34 -3.68
CA PHE A 37 -11.36 8.98 -4.18
C PHE A 37 -10.27 7.93 -4.52
N THR A 38 -10.33 6.77 -3.86
CA THR A 38 -9.53 5.59 -4.16
C THR A 38 -9.70 5.12 -5.60
N LYS A 39 -10.90 5.18 -6.19
CA LYS A 39 -11.13 4.81 -7.59
C LYS A 39 -10.41 5.74 -8.56
N ILE A 40 -10.48 7.06 -8.34
CA ILE A 40 -9.74 8.01 -9.19
C ILE A 40 -8.23 7.80 -9.03
N HIS A 41 -7.78 7.58 -7.79
CA HIS A 41 -6.38 7.32 -7.52
C HIS A 41 -5.86 6.05 -8.22
N ILE A 42 -6.61 4.94 -8.11
CA ILE A 42 -6.33 3.70 -8.83
C ILE A 42 -6.40 3.91 -10.34
N PHE A 43 -7.33 4.73 -10.84
CA PHE A 43 -7.41 5.07 -12.27
C PHE A 43 -6.11 5.71 -12.76
N GLU A 44 -5.60 6.69 -12.01
CA GLU A 44 -4.37 7.41 -12.33
C GLU A 44 -3.12 6.52 -12.24
N LEU A 45 -3.07 5.62 -11.25
CA LEU A 45 -1.98 4.66 -11.07
C LEU A 45 -1.95 3.60 -12.18
N THR A 46 -3.11 3.09 -12.56
CA THR A 46 -3.25 2.00 -13.53
C THR A 46 -3.32 2.47 -14.98
N GLY A 47 -3.43 3.78 -15.22
CA GLY A 47 -3.52 4.34 -16.58
C GLY A 47 -4.86 4.08 -17.24
N GLY A 48 -5.93 4.05 -16.44
CA GLY A 48 -7.29 3.87 -16.92
C GLY A 48 -7.75 2.43 -17.06
N ALA A 49 -7.25 1.56 -16.17
CA ALA A 49 -7.66 0.15 -16.12
C ALA A 49 -9.06 -0.09 -15.57
N LEU A 50 -9.70 0.91 -14.94
CA LEU A 50 -10.97 0.70 -14.26
C LEU A 50 -12.14 0.58 -15.25
N PRO A 51 -13.09 -0.35 -15.01
CA PRO A 51 -14.24 -0.52 -15.87
C PRO A 51 -15.12 0.74 -15.94
N LEU A 52 -15.42 1.20 -17.15
CA LEU A 52 -16.17 2.45 -17.39
C LEU A 52 -17.62 2.41 -16.88
N TRP A 53 -18.18 1.22 -16.65
CA TRP A 53 -19.53 1.05 -16.10
C TRP A 53 -19.61 1.39 -14.59
N SER A 54 -18.48 1.59 -13.91
CA SER A 54 -18.40 1.72 -12.44
C SER A 54 -18.20 3.15 -11.93
N TRP A 55 -18.48 4.16 -12.79
CA TRP A 55 -18.28 5.59 -12.53
C TRP A 55 -19.59 6.35 -12.27
N PRO A 56 -20.25 6.16 -11.10
CA PRO A 56 -21.35 7.03 -10.72
C PRO A 56 -20.81 8.45 -10.48
N VAL A 57 -21.52 9.47 -10.95
CA VAL A 57 -21.14 10.86 -10.73
C VAL A 57 -21.76 11.36 -9.44
N THR A 58 -20.92 11.78 -8.50
CA THR A 58 -21.36 12.59 -7.38
C THR A 58 -21.01 14.07 -7.61
N PRO A 59 -21.75 15.01 -7.01
CA PRO A 59 -21.40 16.43 -7.03
C PRO A 59 -19.98 16.71 -6.50
N ALA A 60 -19.53 15.93 -5.51
CA ALA A 60 -18.18 16.03 -4.95
C ALA A 60 -17.10 15.66 -5.97
N GLY A 61 -17.29 14.57 -6.72
CA GLY A 61 -16.35 14.19 -7.79
C GLY A 61 -16.38 15.15 -8.97
N GLY A 62 -17.53 15.73 -9.31
CA GLY A 62 -17.64 16.75 -10.37
C GLY A 62 -16.73 17.96 -10.15
N ARG A 63 -16.61 18.44 -8.90
CA ARG A 63 -15.69 19.54 -8.56
C ARG A 63 -14.23 19.19 -8.81
N LEU A 64 -13.86 17.92 -8.60
CA LEU A 64 -12.50 17.45 -8.84
C LEU A 64 -12.20 17.29 -10.34
N LEU A 65 -13.17 16.76 -11.11
CA LEU A 65 -13.06 16.60 -12.56
C LEU A 65 -12.86 17.94 -13.28
N LEU A 66 -13.44 19.00 -12.72
CA LEU A 66 -13.37 20.36 -13.27
C LEU A 66 -12.24 21.20 -12.66
N SER A 67 -11.42 20.65 -11.77
CA SER A 67 -10.32 21.39 -11.15
C SER A 67 -9.08 21.43 -12.05
N ASP A 68 -8.55 22.64 -12.28
CA ASP A 68 -7.31 22.86 -13.06
C ASP A 68 -6.04 22.32 -12.36
N GLU A 69 -6.14 21.97 -11.07
CA GLU A 69 -5.10 21.25 -10.31
C GLU A 69 -4.75 19.87 -10.93
N TYR A 70 -5.53 19.42 -11.89
CA TYR A 70 -5.38 18.16 -12.61
C TYR A 70 -4.00 17.97 -13.28
N MET A 71 -3.32 19.06 -13.68
CA MET A 71 -1.98 19.02 -14.32
C MET A 71 -0.81 18.78 -13.36
N GLN A 72 -1.06 18.66 -12.04
CA GLN A 72 0.00 18.43 -11.06
C GLN A 72 0.62 17.02 -11.20
N LYS A 73 1.91 16.89 -10.87
CA LYS A 73 2.69 15.65 -11.04
C LYS A 73 2.21 14.48 -10.16
N SER A 74 1.59 14.75 -9.01
CA SER A 74 1.19 13.74 -8.02
C SER A 74 -0.22 13.20 -8.23
N CYS A 75 -0.44 11.94 -7.85
CA CYS A 75 -1.77 11.30 -7.85
C CYS A 75 -2.74 12.02 -6.91
N CYS A 76 -4.05 11.90 -7.15
CA CYS A 76 -5.09 12.73 -6.54
C CYS A 76 -5.15 12.65 -5.01
N LEU A 77 -4.96 11.47 -4.41
CA LEU A 77 -4.89 11.26 -2.96
C LEU A 77 -3.52 11.57 -2.35
N ASP A 78 -2.47 11.62 -3.16
CA ASP A 78 -1.13 11.96 -2.68
C ASP A 78 -0.86 13.47 -2.66
N ARG A 79 -1.89 14.28 -2.96
CA ARG A 79 -1.78 15.74 -2.89
C ARG A 79 -1.79 16.20 -1.44
N GLU A 80 -1.04 17.27 -1.20
CA GLU A 80 -0.96 17.90 0.11
C GLU A 80 -2.35 18.26 0.64
N GLY A 81 -2.59 17.97 1.92
CA GLY A 81 -3.86 18.26 2.61
C GLY A 81 -5.00 17.27 2.34
N ARG A 82 -4.84 16.30 1.41
CA ARG A 82 -5.88 15.28 1.16
C ARG A 82 -5.67 13.99 1.93
N THR A 83 -4.43 13.70 2.28
CA THR A 83 -4.05 12.55 3.09
C THR A 83 -3.11 12.99 4.19
N GLN A 84 -3.21 12.35 5.35
CA GLN A 84 -2.18 12.43 6.38
C GLN A 84 -0.80 12.04 5.81
N ALA A 85 0.15 12.95 5.90
CA ALA A 85 1.52 12.72 5.46
C ALA A 85 2.11 11.50 6.18
N LEU A 86 2.67 10.57 5.42
CA LEU A 86 3.43 9.47 5.97
C LEU A 86 4.86 9.95 6.19
N MET A 87 5.27 10.10 7.44
CA MET A 87 6.66 10.41 7.78
C MET A 87 7.49 9.13 7.72
N VAL A 88 8.66 9.23 7.11
CA VAL A 88 9.58 8.10 6.96
C VAL A 88 10.98 8.51 7.39
N SER A 89 11.73 7.54 7.94
CA SER A 89 13.13 7.74 8.34
C SER A 89 14.07 7.00 7.38
N ASP A 90 15.09 7.70 6.88
CA ASP A 90 16.19 7.08 6.14
C ASP A 90 17.02 6.22 7.10
N GLY A 91 17.15 4.93 6.82
CA GLY A 91 17.99 4.03 7.63
C GLY A 91 19.48 4.33 7.56
N ARG A 92 19.95 5.10 6.56
CA ARG A 92 21.37 5.46 6.43
C ARG A 92 21.74 6.72 7.22
N TYR A 93 20.94 7.76 7.07
CA TYR A 93 21.26 9.08 7.64
C TYR A 93 20.42 9.42 8.87
N GLY A 94 19.33 8.69 9.12
CA GLY A 94 18.36 9.04 10.16
C GLY A 94 17.47 10.22 9.77
N ASP A 95 17.61 10.75 8.54
CA ASP A 95 16.82 11.87 8.06
C ASP A 95 15.35 11.50 8.00
N GLN A 96 14.52 12.34 8.61
CA GLN A 96 13.07 12.20 8.57
C GLN A 96 12.52 13.08 7.45
N TYR A 97 11.67 12.50 6.60
CA TYR A 97 11.03 13.23 5.52
C TYR A 97 9.60 12.74 5.31
N ALA A 98 8.74 13.62 4.83
CA ALA A 98 7.40 13.25 4.40
C ALA A 98 7.49 12.49 3.06
N LEU A 99 6.77 11.37 2.97
CA LEU A 99 6.65 10.63 1.72
C LEU A 99 5.77 11.43 0.75
N ASN A 100 6.22 11.56 -0.50
CA ASN A 100 5.49 12.28 -1.54
C ASN A 100 4.24 11.53 -2.06
N ASN A 101 4.09 10.25 -1.72
CA ASN A 101 3.03 9.37 -2.24
C ASN A 101 2.49 8.39 -1.18
N PRO A 102 1.94 8.90 -0.05
CA PRO A 102 1.54 8.08 1.09
C PRO A 102 0.39 7.10 0.77
N GLU A 103 -0.65 7.52 0.05
CA GLU A 103 -1.78 6.63 -0.25
C GLU A 103 -1.43 5.62 -1.32
N THR A 104 -0.67 6.03 -2.34
CA THR A 104 -0.16 5.07 -3.33
C THR A 104 0.58 3.94 -2.62
N LEU A 105 1.48 4.29 -1.68
CA LEU A 105 2.26 3.30 -0.95
C LEU A 105 1.35 2.40 -0.09
N LYS A 106 0.42 2.97 0.68
CA LYS A 106 -0.52 2.20 1.51
C LYS A 106 -1.36 1.23 0.68
N MET A 107 -1.90 1.67 -0.45
CA MET A 107 -2.69 0.81 -1.34
C MET A 107 -1.85 -0.31 -1.94
N CYS A 108 -0.61 0.00 -2.34
CA CYS A 108 0.32 -1.02 -2.82
C CYS A 108 0.59 -2.06 -1.72
N ILE A 109 0.90 -1.64 -0.50
CA ILE A 109 1.15 -2.54 0.64
C ILE A 109 -0.09 -3.38 0.96
N SER A 110 -1.27 -2.77 1.07
CA SER A 110 -2.51 -3.47 1.41
C SER A 110 -2.93 -4.49 0.36
N SER A 111 -2.44 -4.36 -0.88
CA SER A 111 -2.69 -5.31 -1.96
C SER A 111 -1.78 -6.56 -1.90
N GLN A 112 -0.70 -6.53 -1.13
CA GLN A 112 0.23 -7.64 -1.01
C GLN A 112 -0.21 -8.62 0.08
N GLY A 113 0.08 -9.90 -0.14
CA GLY A 113 -0.03 -10.90 0.92
C GLY A 113 1.09 -10.70 1.94
N VAL A 114 0.75 -10.83 3.23
CA VAL A 114 1.73 -10.77 4.32
C VAL A 114 2.33 -12.17 4.50
N HIS A 115 3.67 -12.26 4.42
CA HIS A 115 4.40 -13.46 4.82
C HIS A 115 4.90 -13.26 6.25
N ILE A 116 4.34 -14.04 7.18
CA ILE A 116 4.65 -13.92 8.62
C ILE A 116 5.89 -14.76 8.92
N ILE A 117 6.89 -14.13 9.52
CA ILE A 117 8.15 -14.76 9.93
C ILE A 117 8.23 -14.70 11.47
N ASP A 118 8.07 -15.84 12.13
CA ASP A 118 8.10 -15.89 13.60
C ASP A 118 9.49 -15.61 14.16
N ASN A 119 9.61 -14.79 15.20
CA ASN A 119 10.88 -14.64 15.91
C ASN A 119 11.07 -15.78 16.92
N ASN A 120 11.85 -16.79 16.54
CA ASN A 120 12.14 -17.97 17.37
C ASN A 120 13.45 -17.82 18.18
N HIS A 121 13.99 -16.61 18.29
CA HIS A 121 15.18 -16.33 19.09
C HIS A 121 14.88 -16.50 20.58
N SER A 122 15.81 -17.07 21.34
CA SER A 122 15.65 -17.34 22.78
C SER A 122 15.30 -16.11 23.62
N ASN A 123 15.72 -14.91 23.20
CA ASN A 123 15.33 -13.65 23.85
C ASN A 123 13.80 -13.49 23.96
N MET A 124 13.04 -14.07 23.03
CA MET A 124 11.57 -14.03 23.04
C MET A 124 10.94 -14.88 24.14
N LEU A 125 11.73 -15.74 24.82
CA LEU A 125 11.27 -16.59 25.93
C LEU A 125 11.41 -15.91 27.30
N SER A 126 11.94 -14.69 27.37
CA SER A 126 12.13 -13.97 28.64
C SER A 126 10.78 -13.52 29.24
N GLU A 127 10.67 -13.51 30.57
CA GLU A 127 9.45 -13.07 31.27
C GLU A 127 9.08 -11.59 31.01
N PHE A 128 10.04 -10.76 30.59
CA PHE A 128 9.85 -9.32 30.36
C PHE A 128 10.07 -8.92 28.90
N VAL A 129 9.48 -9.67 27.97
CA VAL A 129 9.56 -9.36 26.53
C VAL A 129 8.53 -8.33 26.15
N ARG A 130 8.98 -7.22 25.55
CA ARG A 130 8.13 -6.30 24.81
C ARG A 130 8.22 -6.66 23.32
N ALA A 131 7.42 -7.64 22.91
CA ALA A 131 7.33 -8.02 21.50
C ALA A 131 6.78 -6.85 20.69
N GLN A 132 7.35 -6.62 19.51
CA GLN A 132 6.87 -5.67 18.52
C GLN A 132 6.87 -6.37 17.18
N ASP A 133 5.83 -6.14 16.39
CA ASP A 133 5.78 -6.62 15.02
C ASP A 133 6.67 -5.70 14.16
N LEU A 134 7.45 -6.31 13.26
CA LEU A 134 8.29 -5.58 12.32
C LEU A 134 7.82 -5.89 10.91
N GLU A 135 7.21 -4.91 10.26
CA GLU A 135 6.82 -5.03 8.86
C GLU A 135 7.98 -4.63 7.95
N ILE A 136 8.42 -5.56 7.09
CA ILE A 136 9.48 -5.31 6.11
C ILE A 136 8.87 -5.33 4.72
N ILE A 137 8.93 -4.19 4.04
CA ILE A 137 8.40 -4.04 2.68
C ILE A 137 9.57 -3.93 1.72
N LEU A 138 9.78 -4.97 0.91
CA LEU A 138 10.78 -4.95 -0.16
C LEU A 138 10.19 -4.36 -1.43
N VAL A 139 10.59 -3.12 -1.74
CA VAL A 139 10.22 -2.47 -3.00
C VAL A 139 11.34 -2.66 -4.02
N SER A 140 11.06 -3.44 -5.06
CA SER A 140 11.98 -3.60 -6.20
C SER A 140 11.40 -2.90 -7.44
N ARG A 141 12.29 -2.27 -8.23
CA ARG A 141 11.88 -1.76 -9.55
C ARG A 141 11.78 -2.95 -10.50
N THR A 142 10.62 -3.12 -11.13
CA THR A 142 10.48 -4.04 -12.25
C THR A 142 11.43 -3.61 -13.37
N HIS A 143 12.20 -4.57 -13.92
CA HIS A 143 13.12 -4.31 -15.02
C HIS A 143 12.40 -3.63 -16.20
N PRO A 144 13.06 -2.69 -16.89
CA PRO A 144 12.44 -1.91 -17.96
C PRO A 144 11.92 -2.75 -19.13
N GLU A 145 12.40 -3.99 -19.29
CA GLU A 145 11.96 -4.93 -20.32
C GLU A 145 10.53 -5.44 -20.11
N HIS A 146 10.04 -5.42 -18.86
CA HIS A 146 8.65 -5.73 -18.52
C HIS A 146 7.73 -4.49 -18.52
N LYS A 147 8.24 -3.31 -18.92
CA LYS A 147 7.40 -2.12 -19.03
C LYS A 147 6.36 -2.34 -20.12
N PHE A 148 5.10 -2.20 -19.74
CA PHE A 148 3.98 -2.17 -20.66
C PHE A 148 4.25 -1.14 -21.77
N LYS A 149 4.46 -1.63 -22.99
CA LYS A 149 4.48 -0.78 -24.18
C LYS A 149 3.03 -0.65 -24.62
N PRO A 150 2.40 0.54 -24.49
CA PRO A 150 1.04 0.70 -24.97
C PRO A 150 1.00 0.40 -26.47
N PRO A 151 0.02 -0.39 -26.95
CA PRO A 151 -0.11 -0.67 -28.36
C PRO A 151 -0.24 0.63 -29.17
N ILE A 152 0.51 0.71 -30.26
CA ILE A 152 0.76 1.96 -30.99
C ILE A 152 -0.49 2.46 -31.76
N GLY A 153 -1.46 1.58 -32.06
CA GLY A 153 -2.67 1.89 -32.84
C GLY A 153 -3.96 2.14 -32.04
N TRP A 154 -4.90 2.90 -32.61
CA TRP A 154 -6.19 3.28 -32.00
C TRP A 154 -7.09 2.12 -31.51
N PRO A 155 -7.25 0.97 -32.20
CA PRO A 155 -8.03 -0.15 -31.66
C PRO A 155 -7.27 -0.85 -30.53
N GLY A 156 -5.95 -0.95 -30.66
CA GLY A 156 -5.08 -1.44 -29.58
C GLY A 156 -5.14 -0.54 -28.35
N ARG A 157 -5.31 0.78 -28.49
CA ARG A 157 -5.46 1.66 -27.32
C ARG A 157 -6.81 1.51 -26.62
N LEU A 158 -7.85 1.00 -27.28
CA LEU A 158 -9.18 0.75 -26.71
C LEU A 158 -9.29 -0.66 -26.11
N LEU A 159 -8.73 -1.66 -26.79
CA LEU A 159 -8.80 -3.08 -26.42
C LEU A 159 -7.55 -3.58 -25.68
N GLY A 160 -6.44 -2.87 -25.75
CA GLY A 160 -5.16 -3.23 -25.11
C GLY A 160 -5.23 -3.41 -23.60
N PRO A 161 -6.01 -2.60 -22.86
CA PRO A 161 -6.26 -2.88 -21.44
C PRO A 161 -6.92 -4.26 -21.25
N TRP A 162 -7.89 -4.62 -22.07
CA TRP A 162 -8.62 -5.90 -21.96
C TRP A 162 -7.75 -7.14 -22.16
N LEU A 163 -6.67 -7.02 -22.94
CA LEU A 163 -5.73 -8.10 -23.21
C LEU A 163 -4.65 -8.28 -22.13
N THR A 164 -4.47 -7.29 -21.25
CA THR A 164 -3.39 -7.29 -20.26
C THR A 164 -3.87 -7.49 -18.84
N PHE A 165 -5.17 -7.40 -18.60
CA PHE A 165 -5.71 -7.63 -17.27
C PHE A 165 -5.86 -9.12 -16.95
N PRO A 166 -5.75 -9.48 -15.66
CA PRO A 166 -6.09 -10.82 -15.22
C PRO A 166 -7.52 -11.17 -15.64
N HIS A 167 -7.75 -12.43 -16.04
CA HIS A 167 -9.05 -12.91 -16.53
C HIS A 167 -10.22 -12.61 -15.58
N ARG A 168 -9.94 -12.56 -14.27
CA ARG A 168 -10.91 -12.16 -13.24
C ARG A 168 -11.44 -10.74 -13.46
N HIS A 169 -10.55 -9.78 -13.73
CA HIS A 169 -10.93 -8.40 -13.98
C HIS A 169 -11.73 -8.27 -15.28
N LEU A 170 -11.32 -8.98 -16.33
CA LEU A 170 -12.06 -9.03 -17.59
C LEU A 170 -13.49 -9.57 -17.38
N PHE A 171 -13.62 -10.68 -16.67
CA PHE A 171 -14.90 -11.29 -16.36
C PHE A 171 -15.81 -10.34 -15.57
N ILE A 172 -15.30 -9.73 -14.50
CA ILE A 172 -16.04 -8.75 -13.70
C ILE A 172 -16.46 -7.55 -14.56
N SER A 173 -15.58 -7.08 -15.45
CA SER A 173 -15.88 -5.98 -16.35
C SER A 173 -17.03 -6.32 -17.30
N ILE A 174 -17.01 -7.51 -17.92
CA ILE A 174 -18.07 -7.99 -18.81
C ILE A 174 -19.39 -8.14 -18.06
N MET A 175 -19.38 -8.78 -16.89
CA MET A 175 -20.58 -8.96 -16.07
C MET A 175 -21.19 -7.61 -15.67
N GLY A 176 -20.36 -6.65 -15.26
CA GLY A 176 -20.84 -5.32 -14.90
C GLY A 176 -21.48 -4.57 -16.07
N TRP A 177 -20.90 -4.67 -17.28
CA TRP A 177 -21.54 -4.12 -18.48
C TRP A 177 -22.88 -4.79 -18.80
N LEU A 178 -22.94 -6.12 -18.74
CA LEU A 178 -24.20 -6.86 -18.97
C LEU A 178 -25.28 -6.46 -17.96
N MET A 179 -24.92 -6.34 -16.68
CA MET A 179 -25.83 -5.86 -15.65
C MET A 179 -26.29 -4.42 -15.92
N LEU A 180 -25.38 -3.50 -16.27
CA LEU A 180 -25.72 -2.11 -16.57
C LEU A 180 -26.67 -2.02 -17.77
N PHE A 181 -26.38 -2.71 -18.88
CA PHE A 181 -27.27 -2.74 -20.04
C PHE A 181 -28.63 -3.36 -19.71
N GLY A 182 -28.65 -4.44 -18.94
CA GLY A 182 -29.89 -5.03 -18.44
C GLY A 182 -30.73 -4.03 -17.65
N MET A 183 -30.11 -3.27 -16.73
CA MET A 183 -30.80 -2.24 -15.95
C MET A 183 -31.31 -1.08 -16.82
N ILE A 184 -30.55 -0.64 -17.82
CA ILE A 184 -30.96 0.40 -18.78
C ILE A 184 -32.19 -0.06 -19.56
N ILE A 185 -32.15 -1.27 -20.13
CA ILE A 185 -33.26 -1.84 -20.91
C ILE A 185 -34.50 -2.00 -20.03
N MET A 186 -34.35 -2.58 -18.84
CA MET A 186 -35.46 -2.76 -17.90
C MET A 186 -36.04 -1.41 -17.44
N SER A 187 -35.22 -0.41 -17.18
CA SER A 187 -35.69 0.95 -16.83
C SER A 187 -36.49 1.57 -17.97
N GLY A 188 -36.09 1.33 -19.22
CA GLY A 188 -36.83 1.77 -20.41
C GLY A 188 -38.19 1.08 -20.54
N ILE A 189 -38.23 -0.25 -20.36
CA ILE A 189 -39.48 -1.05 -20.41
C ILE A 189 -40.45 -0.61 -19.33
N LEU A 190 -39.96 -0.39 -18.11
CA LEU A 190 -40.74 0.06 -16.95
C LEU A 190 -41.09 1.56 -17.00
N ARG A 191 -40.62 2.30 -18.02
CA ARG A 191 -40.81 3.76 -18.17
C ARG A 191 -40.26 4.57 -16.99
N CYS A 192 -39.25 4.05 -16.30
CA CYS A 192 -38.54 4.75 -15.23
C CYS A 192 -37.50 5.72 -15.81
N PHE A 193 -37.96 6.79 -16.46
CA PHE A 193 -37.08 7.71 -17.23
C PHE A 193 -36.00 8.39 -16.40
N LEU A 194 -36.26 8.66 -15.11
CA LEU A 194 -35.25 9.23 -14.21
C LEU A 194 -34.10 8.26 -13.95
N SER A 195 -34.41 7.00 -13.65
CA SER A 195 -33.43 5.91 -13.51
C SER A 195 -32.66 5.70 -14.80
N LEU A 196 -33.38 5.68 -15.93
CA LEU A 196 -32.79 5.52 -17.25
C LEU A 196 -31.75 6.61 -17.54
N ALA A 197 -32.09 7.88 -17.31
CA ALA A 197 -31.17 9.01 -17.48
C ALA A 197 -29.93 8.84 -16.60
N PHE A 198 -30.10 8.46 -15.34
CA PHE A 198 -28.98 8.24 -14.42
C PHE A 198 -28.05 7.11 -14.89
N LEU A 199 -28.62 5.95 -15.27
CA LEU A 199 -27.85 4.80 -15.73
C LEU A 199 -27.07 5.10 -17.03
N ILE A 200 -27.60 5.97 -17.89
CA ILE A 200 -26.91 6.44 -19.12
C ILE A 200 -25.76 7.41 -18.78
N VAL A 201 -25.89 8.23 -17.74
CA VAL A 201 -24.85 9.18 -17.32
C VAL A 201 -23.59 8.47 -16.80
N ILE A 202 -23.73 7.30 -16.17
CA ILE A 202 -22.61 6.50 -15.64
C ILE A 202 -21.53 6.23 -16.72
N PRO A 203 -21.83 5.56 -17.85
CA PRO A 203 -20.82 5.29 -18.87
C PRO A 203 -20.34 6.56 -19.57
N ILE A 204 -21.19 7.58 -19.74
CA ILE A 204 -20.77 8.88 -20.30
C ILE A 204 -19.68 9.47 -19.43
N THR A 205 -19.82 9.41 -18.11
CA THR A 205 -18.84 10.00 -17.20
C THR A 205 -17.59 9.15 -17.11
N GLY A 206 -17.71 7.83 -17.13
CA GLY A 206 -16.55 6.96 -17.30
C GLY A 206 -15.73 7.34 -18.54
N VAL A 207 -16.39 7.60 -19.67
CA VAL A 207 -15.73 8.08 -20.91
C VAL A 207 -15.14 9.48 -20.73
N THR A 208 -15.84 10.42 -20.10
CA THR A 208 -15.32 11.77 -19.82
C THR A 208 -14.06 11.70 -18.96
N ILE A 209 -14.09 10.93 -17.87
CA ILE A 209 -12.93 10.70 -17.00
C ILE A 209 -11.80 10.08 -17.79
N TYR A 210 -12.09 9.07 -18.61
CA TYR A 210 -11.09 8.45 -19.45
C TYR A 210 -10.45 9.40 -20.47
N CYS A 211 -11.23 10.33 -21.02
CA CYS A 211 -10.74 11.37 -21.92
C CYS A 211 -9.92 12.44 -21.19
N LEU A 212 -10.33 12.84 -19.99
CA LEU A 212 -9.65 13.86 -19.18
C LEU A 212 -8.36 13.31 -18.56
N TYR A 213 -8.44 12.14 -17.91
CA TYR A 213 -7.37 11.60 -17.09
C TYR A 213 -6.27 10.87 -17.88
N GLY A 214 -6.54 10.60 -19.16
CA GLY A 214 -5.62 9.94 -20.06
C GLY A 214 -5.50 8.43 -19.83
N ARG A 215 -4.77 7.77 -20.72
CA ARG A 215 -4.60 6.30 -20.78
C ARG A 215 -3.25 5.82 -20.26
N ARG A 216 -2.45 6.72 -19.69
CA ARG A 216 -1.07 6.42 -19.32
C ARG A 216 -0.98 6.40 -17.82
N PRO A 217 -0.51 5.29 -17.22
CA PRO A 217 -0.26 5.26 -15.79
C PRO A 217 0.73 6.38 -15.48
N ARG A 218 0.49 7.10 -14.38
CA ARG A 218 1.44 8.13 -13.94
C ARG A 218 2.79 7.46 -13.70
N VAL A 219 3.79 7.89 -14.44
CA VAL A 219 5.16 7.36 -14.34
C VAL A 219 5.94 8.26 -13.40
N LEU A 220 6.79 7.65 -12.56
CA LEU A 220 7.74 8.40 -11.75
C LEU A 220 8.57 9.34 -12.68
N PRO A 221 8.50 10.66 -12.49
CA PRO A 221 9.26 11.60 -13.28
C PRO A 221 10.75 11.37 -12.98
N PHE A 222 11.42 10.71 -13.91
CA PHE A 222 12.87 10.59 -14.08
C PHE A 222 13.74 10.80 -12.81
N THR A 223 14.35 9.73 -12.31
CA THR A 223 15.48 9.84 -11.37
C THR A 223 16.47 8.72 -11.67
N PRO A 224 17.79 9.01 -11.75
CA PRO A 224 18.79 7.97 -11.81
C PRO A 224 18.51 6.98 -10.66
N SER A 225 18.52 5.68 -10.96
CA SER A 225 18.48 4.70 -9.89
C SER A 225 19.72 4.95 -9.04
N SER A 226 19.52 5.32 -7.78
CA SER A 226 20.54 5.10 -6.78
C SER A 226 20.96 3.62 -6.90
N GLY A 227 22.26 3.35 -7.09
CA GLY A 227 22.79 1.97 -7.05
C GLY A 227 22.63 1.31 -5.67
N TYR A 228 22.12 2.05 -4.69
CA TYR A 228 21.87 1.59 -3.34
C TYR A 228 20.37 1.33 -3.11
N ASN A 229 20.08 0.19 -2.49
CA ASN A 229 18.80 -0.10 -1.87
C ASN A 229 18.65 0.77 -0.62
N ARG A 230 17.56 1.55 -0.53
CA ARG A 230 17.24 2.34 0.65
C ARG A 230 16.39 1.50 1.59
N LEU A 231 16.84 1.35 2.83
CA LEU A 231 16.00 0.83 3.90
C LEU A 231 15.28 2.03 4.53
N THR A 232 13.96 2.03 4.39
CA THR A 232 13.11 3.01 5.07
C THR A 232 12.50 2.32 6.26
N LEU A 233 12.75 2.85 7.45
CA LEU A 233 12.10 2.35 8.65
C LEU A 233 10.81 3.16 8.83
N ASN A 234 9.68 2.48 8.74
CA ASN A 234 8.44 2.93 9.32
C ASN A 234 8.32 2.22 10.67
N PRO A 235 8.94 2.73 11.75
CA PRO A 235 8.65 2.19 13.06
C PRO A 235 7.14 2.22 13.24
N ASP A 236 6.53 1.18 13.81
CA ASP A 236 5.14 1.29 14.29
C ASP A 236 5.09 2.37 15.35
N THR A 237 4.90 3.58 14.84
CA THR A 237 5.15 4.81 15.56
C THR A 237 3.86 5.27 16.16
N PHE A 238 2.72 4.65 15.93
CA PHE A 238 1.49 5.15 16.51
C PHE A 238 1.41 4.70 17.97
N SER A 239 1.08 5.63 18.86
CA SER A 239 0.93 5.30 20.28
C SER A 239 -0.33 4.46 20.45
N TRP A 240 -0.25 3.31 21.10
CA TRP A 240 -1.44 2.57 21.50
C TRP A 240 -2.31 3.42 22.43
N ASP A 241 -3.55 3.71 22.04
CA ASP A 241 -4.52 4.36 22.90
C ASP A 241 -5.28 3.31 23.71
N TRP A 242 -4.91 3.23 24.98
CA TRP A 242 -5.46 2.31 25.97
C TRP A 242 -6.92 2.58 26.30
N HIS A 243 -7.47 3.76 25.98
CA HIS A 243 -8.88 4.05 26.15
C HIS A 243 -9.76 3.50 25.03
N THR A 244 -9.27 3.59 23.79
CA THR A 244 -10.01 3.13 22.60
C THR A 244 -9.67 1.69 22.22
N GLY A 245 -8.56 1.15 22.75
CA GLY A 245 -8.06 -0.18 22.38
C GLY A 245 -7.62 -0.23 20.92
N GLN A 246 -7.19 0.91 20.38
CA GLN A 246 -6.75 1.06 18.99
C GLN A 246 -5.48 1.92 18.95
N ASP A 247 -4.75 1.84 17.83
CA ASP A 247 -3.61 2.72 17.60
C ASP A 247 -4.06 4.18 17.42
N ASP A 248 -3.49 5.10 18.21
CA ASP A 248 -3.59 6.54 17.96
C ASP A 248 -2.72 6.91 16.76
N ARG A 249 -3.35 6.82 15.59
CA ARG A 249 -2.73 7.12 14.30
C ARG A 249 -2.54 8.61 14.04
N THR A 250 -2.94 9.50 14.96
CA THR A 250 -2.87 10.96 14.74
C THR A 250 -1.46 11.52 14.91
N LYS A 251 -0.59 10.83 15.66
CA LYS A 251 0.78 11.27 15.95
C LYS A 251 1.74 10.09 16.09
N LEU A 252 2.99 10.32 15.73
CA LEU A 252 4.07 9.39 16.04
C LEU A 252 4.36 9.43 17.55
N SER A 253 4.78 8.29 18.05
CA SER A 253 5.06 7.96 19.43
C SER A 253 6.43 8.53 19.69
N GLU A 254 6.43 9.62 20.44
CA GLU A 254 7.64 10.31 20.86
C GLU A 254 8.65 9.34 21.52
N ARG A 255 8.16 8.28 22.15
CA ARG A 255 8.99 7.21 22.72
C ARG A 255 9.58 6.29 21.65
N ALA A 256 8.83 5.87 20.63
CA ALA A 256 9.38 5.05 19.55
C ALA A 256 10.51 5.79 18.81
N MET A 257 10.30 7.09 18.56
CA MET A 257 11.29 7.95 17.91
C MET A 257 12.56 8.12 18.76
N LYS A 258 12.45 8.29 20.08
CA LYS A 258 13.62 8.42 20.99
C LYS A 258 14.57 7.21 21.01
N TRP A 259 14.08 6.01 20.68
CA TRP A 259 14.90 4.79 20.64
C TRP A 259 15.67 4.67 19.33
N LEU A 260 15.02 5.02 18.22
CA LEU A 260 15.66 5.13 16.92
C LEU A 260 16.64 6.30 16.86
N ASP A 261 16.32 7.43 17.49
CA ASP A 261 17.19 8.62 17.51
C ASP A 261 18.58 8.31 18.11
N ARG A 262 18.71 7.50 19.16
CA ARG A 262 20.04 7.21 19.75
C ARG A 262 20.91 6.26 18.92
N ILE A 263 20.33 5.57 17.94
CA ILE A 263 21.05 4.64 17.05
C ILE A 263 21.22 5.28 15.66
N LEU A 264 20.26 6.11 15.23
CA LEU A 264 20.25 6.76 13.93
C LEU A 264 20.82 8.18 13.97
N ALA A 265 20.71 8.93 15.07
CA ALA A 265 21.33 10.24 15.16
C ALA A 265 22.87 10.09 15.23
N PRO A 266 23.61 10.99 14.58
CA PRO A 266 25.07 10.97 14.60
C PRO A 266 25.58 11.32 16.00
N ASP A 267 25.81 10.30 16.84
CA ASP A 267 26.47 10.41 18.13
C ASP A 267 27.56 9.32 18.31
N SER A 268 28.31 9.40 19.41
CA SER A 268 29.34 8.40 19.72
C SER A 268 28.77 7.01 20.01
N SER A 269 27.50 6.91 20.40
CA SER A 269 26.80 5.64 20.64
C SER A 269 26.49 4.94 19.31
N ARG A 270 26.09 5.70 18.28
CA ARG A 270 25.89 5.20 16.91
C ARG A 270 27.17 4.64 16.33
N ALA A 271 28.28 5.38 16.38
CA ALA A 271 29.55 4.89 15.85
C ALA A 271 30.00 3.58 16.51
N MET A 272 29.80 3.47 17.83
CA MET A 272 30.08 2.26 18.60
C MET A 272 29.17 1.09 18.21
N TRP A 273 27.88 1.35 18.00
CA TRP A 273 26.91 0.36 17.53
C TRP A 273 27.22 -0.11 16.10
N GLU A 274 27.55 0.82 15.19
CA GLU A 274 27.92 0.51 13.80
C GLU A 274 29.17 -0.38 13.77
N GLU A 275 30.21 -0.04 14.54
CA GLU A 275 31.43 -0.82 14.61
C GLU A 275 31.21 -2.20 15.25
N ALA A 276 30.43 -2.27 16.33
CA ALA A 276 30.10 -3.55 16.97
C ALA A 276 29.27 -4.45 16.06
N THR A 277 28.30 -3.89 15.35
CA THR A 277 27.46 -4.61 14.39
C THR A 277 28.29 -5.08 13.20
N ARG A 278 29.19 -4.23 12.67
CA ARG A 278 30.12 -4.57 11.61
C ARG A 278 31.02 -5.73 12.02
N ALA A 279 31.68 -5.64 13.18
CA ALA A 279 32.52 -6.71 13.71
C ALA A 279 31.75 -8.03 13.91
N ALA A 280 30.51 -7.94 14.42
CA ALA A 280 29.65 -9.10 14.60
C ALA A 280 29.24 -9.75 13.26
N MET A 281 28.91 -8.94 12.25
CA MET A 281 28.59 -9.42 10.90
C MET A 281 29.81 -10.04 10.21
N ASP A 282 30.99 -9.43 10.33
CA ASP A 282 32.23 -9.95 9.76
C ASP A 282 32.55 -11.32 10.37
N LYS A 283 32.37 -11.48 11.69
CA LYS A 283 32.56 -12.75 12.37
C LYS A 283 31.53 -13.80 11.98
N ALA A 284 30.24 -13.43 11.94
CA ALA A 284 29.18 -14.33 11.46
C ALA A 284 29.49 -14.84 10.05
N TYR A 285 30.00 -13.98 9.17
CA TYR A 285 30.37 -14.34 7.80
C TYR A 285 31.60 -15.24 7.72
N GLN A 286 32.61 -15.01 8.56
CA GLN A 286 33.81 -15.86 8.61
C GLN A 286 33.50 -17.27 9.09
N GLU A 287 32.62 -17.38 10.10
CA GLU A 287 32.25 -18.66 10.70
C GLU A 287 31.17 -19.41 9.91
N TYR A 288 30.30 -18.68 9.21
CA TYR A 288 29.13 -19.24 8.53
C TYR A 288 28.99 -18.65 7.12
N MET A 289 29.35 -19.46 6.10
CA MET A 289 29.17 -19.06 4.70
C MET A 289 27.70 -19.17 4.25
N ASP A 290 26.94 -20.09 4.86
CA ASP A 290 25.53 -20.32 4.57
C ASP A 290 24.65 -19.78 5.72
N PRO A 291 23.66 -18.90 5.45
CA PRO A 291 22.67 -18.48 6.44
C PRO A 291 22.00 -19.62 7.21
N THR A 292 21.84 -20.78 6.56
CA THR A 292 21.24 -21.96 7.17
C THR A 292 22.05 -22.45 8.38
N GLU A 293 23.37 -22.30 8.35
CA GLU A 293 24.26 -22.69 9.45
C GLU A 293 24.09 -21.77 10.67
N ILE A 294 23.86 -20.47 10.44
CA ILE A 294 23.54 -19.50 11.52
C ILE A 294 22.24 -19.90 12.21
N LEU A 295 21.23 -20.33 11.44
CA LEU A 295 19.91 -20.67 11.97
C LEU A 295 19.90 -22.00 12.74
N GLN A 296 20.80 -22.91 12.40
CA GLN A 296 21.02 -24.17 13.11
C GLN A 296 21.93 -24.02 14.33
N SER A 297 22.73 -22.95 14.39
CA SER A 297 23.66 -22.70 15.49
C SER A 297 22.92 -22.32 16.77
N SER A 298 23.08 -23.14 17.82
CA SER A 298 22.60 -22.82 19.16
C SER A 298 23.22 -21.53 19.69
N ALA A 299 24.46 -21.23 19.33
CA ALA A 299 25.17 -20.01 19.77
C ALA A 299 24.48 -18.71 19.31
N TRP A 300 23.89 -18.72 18.11
CA TRP A 300 23.15 -17.57 17.57
C TRP A 300 21.68 -17.56 17.97
N LYS A 301 21.08 -18.73 18.18
CA LYS A 301 19.67 -18.85 18.58
C LYS A 301 19.45 -18.57 20.07
N GLU A 302 20.39 -19.00 20.92
CA GLU A 302 20.36 -18.89 22.39
C GLU A 302 21.05 -17.61 22.89
N GLY A 303 21.54 -16.77 21.96
CA GLY A 303 22.72 -15.95 22.11
C GLY A 303 22.77 -14.98 23.30
N LYS A 304 23.62 -15.32 24.28
CA LYS A 304 24.18 -14.40 25.29
C LYS A 304 25.44 -13.66 24.80
N GLY A 305 25.65 -13.56 23.48
CA GLY A 305 26.85 -12.94 22.88
C GLY A 305 28.08 -13.85 22.79
N GLU A 306 28.01 -15.11 23.22
CA GLU A 306 29.14 -16.07 23.17
C GLU A 306 29.59 -16.34 21.72
N ALA A 307 28.64 -16.34 20.77
CA ALA A 307 28.90 -16.43 19.33
C ALA A 307 29.85 -15.34 18.82
N LEU A 308 29.90 -14.18 19.47
CA LEU A 308 30.73 -13.05 19.04
C LEU A 308 32.13 -13.07 19.65
N GLY A 309 32.41 -13.98 20.59
CA GLY A 309 33.72 -14.12 21.25
C GLY A 309 33.93 -13.14 22.39
N GLN A 310 34.96 -13.42 23.20
CA GLN A 310 35.21 -12.73 24.46
C GLN A 310 35.58 -11.25 24.26
N ASP A 311 36.36 -10.93 23.22
CA ASP A 311 36.77 -9.55 22.94
C ASP A 311 35.58 -8.66 22.60
N TRP A 312 34.63 -9.18 21.80
CA TRP A 312 33.39 -8.47 21.48
C TRP A 312 32.54 -8.26 22.74
N GLN A 313 32.44 -9.28 23.60
CA GLN A 313 31.71 -9.15 24.87
C GLN A 313 32.33 -8.13 25.82
N ILE A 314 33.66 -8.09 25.95
CA ILE A 314 34.34 -7.11 26.80
C ILE A 314 34.11 -5.69 26.25
N GLY A 315 34.14 -5.52 24.93
CA GLY A 315 33.93 -4.21 24.30
C GLY A 315 32.48 -3.72 24.31
N TYR A 316 31.52 -4.62 24.11
CA TYR A 316 30.14 -4.27 23.76
C TYR A 316 29.06 -5.00 24.57
N GLY A 317 29.39 -6.02 25.35
CA GLY A 317 28.43 -6.87 26.07
C GLY A 317 27.58 -6.12 27.09
N ASP A 318 28.15 -5.12 27.77
CA ASP A 318 27.45 -4.28 28.74
C ASP A 318 26.51 -3.24 28.10
N LYS A 319 26.53 -3.11 26.77
CA LYS A 319 25.66 -2.16 26.07
C LYS A 319 24.25 -2.72 26.00
N TYR A 320 23.25 -1.88 26.29
CA TYR A 320 21.85 -2.28 26.26
C TYR A 320 21.41 -2.88 24.91
N TRP A 321 22.07 -2.48 23.81
CA TRP A 321 21.81 -2.96 22.46
C TRP A 321 22.61 -4.22 22.07
N GLY A 322 23.63 -4.61 22.84
CA GLY A 322 24.54 -5.70 22.47
C GLY A 322 23.83 -7.02 22.19
N ARG A 323 22.91 -7.40 23.08
CA ARG A 323 22.07 -8.61 22.90
C ARG A 323 21.18 -8.59 21.65
N PHE A 324 20.80 -7.40 21.17
CA PHE A 324 19.94 -7.27 19.99
C PHE A 324 20.74 -7.34 18.68
N VAL A 325 22.08 -7.20 18.73
CA VAL A 325 22.94 -7.39 17.55
C VAL A 325 22.92 -8.86 17.11
N VAL A 326 23.03 -9.78 18.06
CA VAL A 326 22.99 -11.23 17.79
C VAL A 326 21.61 -11.64 17.24
N GLU A 327 20.55 -11.19 17.91
CA GLU A 327 19.18 -11.41 17.47
C GLU A 327 18.92 -10.83 16.08
N GLY A 328 19.41 -9.61 15.82
CA GLY A 328 19.28 -8.96 14.52
C GLY A 328 19.98 -9.73 13.39
N ILE A 329 21.17 -10.29 13.64
CA ILE A 329 21.87 -11.15 12.68
C ILE A 329 21.08 -12.45 12.43
N TYR A 330 20.59 -13.09 13.50
CA TYR A 330 19.73 -14.28 13.39
C TYR A 330 18.48 -14.00 12.56
N MET A 331 17.76 -12.91 12.86
CA MET A 331 16.56 -12.52 12.11
C MET A 331 16.86 -12.16 10.66
N ALA A 332 17.98 -11.48 10.39
CA ALA A 332 18.40 -11.18 9.02
C ALA A 332 18.70 -12.45 8.21
N ALA A 333 19.33 -13.46 8.84
CA ALA A 333 19.56 -14.76 8.22
C ALA A 333 18.22 -15.47 7.93
N LYS A 334 17.30 -15.46 8.89
CA LYS A 334 15.97 -16.08 8.76
C LYS A 334 15.15 -15.44 7.64
N ILE A 335 15.08 -14.11 7.62
CA ILE A 335 14.40 -13.35 6.55
C ILE A 335 15.00 -13.69 5.19
N ARG A 336 16.34 -13.76 5.10
CA ARG A 336 17.02 -14.10 3.85
C ARG A 336 16.65 -15.49 3.34
N GLU A 337 16.63 -16.49 4.23
CA GLU A 337 16.26 -17.86 3.89
C GLU A 337 14.79 -17.93 3.44
N GLU A 338 13.86 -17.43 4.25
CA GLU A 338 12.43 -17.53 3.99
C GLU A 338 12.00 -16.72 2.75
N ALA A 339 12.53 -15.51 2.58
CA ALA A 339 12.22 -14.66 1.43
C ALA A 339 13.10 -14.97 0.19
N ARG A 340 13.97 -16.00 0.26
CA ARG A 340 14.88 -16.43 -0.82
C ARG A 340 15.68 -15.28 -1.43
N LEU A 341 16.16 -14.37 -0.58
CA LEU A 341 16.92 -13.20 -1.04
C LEU A 341 18.33 -13.63 -1.44
N SER A 342 18.78 -13.15 -2.61
CA SER A 342 20.18 -13.32 -3.02
C SER A 342 21.10 -12.56 -2.04
N GLY A 343 22.24 -13.15 -1.71
CA GLY A 343 23.18 -12.56 -0.76
C GLY A 343 23.71 -11.19 -1.21
N ARG A 344 24.18 -10.39 -0.25
CA ARG A 344 24.87 -9.10 -0.47
C ARG A 344 26.20 -9.33 -1.21
N LYS A 345 26.17 -9.34 -2.54
CA LYS A 345 27.22 -8.65 -3.28
C LYS A 345 26.56 -7.55 -4.08
N LEU A 346 26.85 -6.31 -3.70
CA LEU A 346 26.99 -5.27 -4.71
C LEU A 346 28.10 -5.80 -5.62
N SER A 347 27.77 -6.21 -6.85
CA SER A 347 28.83 -6.41 -7.82
C SER A 347 29.58 -5.09 -7.91
N GLU A 348 30.91 -5.10 -7.79
CA GLU A 348 31.75 -3.91 -8.00
C GLU A 348 31.61 -3.34 -9.43
N SER A 349 30.77 -3.92 -10.28
CA SER A 349 30.36 -3.37 -11.56
C SER A 349 29.05 -2.58 -11.46
N ILE A 350 29.14 -1.28 -11.21
CA ILE A 350 28.38 -0.26 -11.96
C ILE A 350 29.34 0.88 -12.30
#